data_AF-A0A2G9TM43-F1
#
_entry.id   AF-A0A2G9TM43-F1
#
_cell.length_a   1.000
_cell.length_b   1.000
_cell.length_c   1.000
_cell.angle_alpha   90.00
_cell.angle_beta   90.00
_cell.angle_gamma   90.00
#
_symmetry.space_group_name_H-M   'P 1'
#
loop_
_entity.id
_entity.type
_entity.pdbx_description
1 polymer ?
#
loop_
_entity_poly.entity_id
_entity_poly.type
_entity_poly.pdbx_seq_one_letter_code
_entity_poly.pdbx_strand_id
1 'polypeptide(L)'
;VMEPPKKSEGRNFLPPTAQESSQLRKSMDCDIASYHVDSFNYLVEEGVHLAAQSVPAEKFRLPSGEAVELRYTGASLAMPTLETE
;
A
#
# COMPACT_ATOMS: atom_id res chain seq x y z
N VAL A 1 44.83 50.98 -3.14
CA VAL A 1 43.93 51.05 -4.31
C VAL A 1 43.09 49.77 -4.30
N MET A 2 41.87 49.84 -3.78
CA MET A 2 40.92 48.70 -3.72
C MET A 2 39.92 48.86 -4.86
N GLU A 3 39.82 47.86 -5.74
CA GLU A 3 38.80 47.81 -6.79
C GLU A 3 37.41 47.52 -6.20
N PRO A 4 36.33 48.04 -6.82
CA PRO A 4 34.97 47.82 -6.32
C PRO A 4 34.47 46.40 -6.62
N PRO A 5 33.53 45.86 -5.82
CA PRO A 5 32.95 44.54 -6.07
C PRO A 5 32.12 44.54 -7.36
N LYS A 6 32.35 43.54 -8.22
CA LYS A 6 31.57 43.31 -9.44
C LYS A 6 30.11 43.03 -9.04
N LYS A 7 29.18 43.85 -9.55
CA LYS A 7 27.72 43.58 -9.47
C LYS A 7 27.48 42.15 -9.96
N SER A 8 26.93 41.29 -9.09
CA SER A 8 26.39 40.01 -9.49
C SER A 8 25.23 40.26 -10.45
N GLU A 9 25.42 39.91 -11.72
CA GLU A 9 24.37 39.95 -12.72
C GLU A 9 23.18 39.15 -12.20
N GLY A 10 22.05 39.84 -12.02
CA GLY A 10 20.79 39.19 -11.72
C GLY A 10 20.49 38.22 -12.84
N ARG A 11 20.63 36.92 -12.56
CA ARG A 11 20.04 35.89 -13.41
C ARG A 11 18.54 36.14 -13.33
N ASN A 12 17.98 36.68 -14.42
CA ASN A 12 16.55 36.70 -14.61
C ASN A 12 16.09 35.25 -14.54
N PHE A 13 15.46 34.87 -13.43
CA PHE A 13 14.73 33.62 -13.33
C PHE A 13 13.52 33.77 -14.25
N LEU A 14 13.68 33.35 -15.50
CA LEU A 14 12.55 33.20 -16.41
C LEU A 14 11.59 32.17 -15.78
N PRO A 15 10.26 32.44 -15.78
CA PRO A 15 9.30 31.44 -15.34
C PRO A 15 9.46 30.18 -16.21
N PRO A 16 9.37 28.98 -15.62
CA PRO A 16 9.51 27.74 -16.35
C PRO A 16 8.51 27.70 -17.51
N THR A 17 8.96 27.23 -18.66
CA THR A 17 8.11 27.12 -19.85
C THR A 17 6.90 26.23 -19.55
N ALA A 18 5.81 26.35 -20.32
CA ALA A 18 4.62 25.50 -20.14
C ALA A 18 4.96 23.99 -20.23
N GLN A 19 6.01 23.63 -20.98
CA GLN A 19 6.55 22.27 -21.04
C GLN A 19 7.32 21.86 -19.77
N GLU A 20 8.19 22.70 -19.22
CA GLU A 20 8.86 22.42 -17.94
C GLU A 20 7.86 22.41 -16.78
N SER A 21 6.89 23.30 -16.79
CA SER A 21 5.79 23.33 -15.82
C SER A 21 4.91 22.08 -15.93
N SER A 22 4.72 21.55 -17.15
CA SER A 22 4.03 20.29 -17.41
C SER A 22 4.85 19.07 -16.97
N GLN A 23 6.17 19.10 -17.14
CA GLN A 23 7.08 18.02 -16.70
C GLN A 23 7.29 18.02 -15.18
N LEU A 24 7.34 19.20 -14.55
CA LEU A 24 7.40 19.36 -13.09
C LEU A 24 6.08 18.94 -12.41
N ARG A 25 4.94 19.17 -13.08
CA ARG A 25 3.64 18.61 -12.66
C ARG A 25 3.55 17.09 -12.82
N LYS A 26 4.34 16.52 -13.73
CA LYS A 26 4.40 15.07 -13.98
C LYS A 26 5.22 14.29 -12.95
N SER A 27 6.02 14.97 -12.12
CA SER A 27 6.90 14.32 -11.13
C SER A 27 6.38 14.42 -9.69
N MET A 28 5.14 14.87 -9.47
CA MET A 28 4.50 14.92 -8.14
C MET A 28 3.11 14.25 -8.12
N ASP A 29 2.90 13.23 -8.95
CA ASP A 29 2.04 12.12 -8.54
C ASP A 29 2.81 11.35 -7.46
N CYS A 30 2.98 11.99 -6.29
CA CYS A 30 3.41 11.32 -5.09
C CYS A 30 2.25 10.40 -4.76
N ASP A 31 2.34 9.13 -5.15
CA ASP A 31 1.34 8.12 -4.83
C ASP A 31 1.41 7.86 -3.32
N ILE A 32 0.87 8.79 -2.54
CA ILE A 32 0.81 8.75 -1.08
C ILE A 32 0.01 7.51 -0.63
N ALA A 33 -0.86 6.99 -1.49
CA ALA A 33 -1.68 5.82 -1.23
C ALA A 33 -0.99 4.50 -1.55
N SER A 34 0.09 4.48 -2.35
CA SER A 34 0.82 3.27 -2.77
C SER A 34 1.07 2.31 -1.60
N TYR A 35 1.61 2.83 -0.49
CA TYR A 35 1.87 2.04 0.72
C TYR A 35 0.61 1.32 1.26
N HIS A 36 -0.53 2.01 1.27
CA HIS A 36 -1.79 1.46 1.76
C HIS A 36 -2.38 0.45 0.77
N VAL A 37 -2.26 0.73 -0.54
CA VAL A 37 -2.70 -0.17 -1.60
C VAL A 37 -1.88 -1.47 -1.56
N ASP A 38 -0.56 -1.37 -1.48
CA ASP A 38 0.34 -2.53 -1.42
C ASP A 38 0.12 -3.34 -0.14
N SER A 39 -0.06 -2.66 1.00
CA SER A 39 -0.40 -3.32 2.27
C SER A 39 -1.73 -4.06 2.20
N PHE A 40 -2.73 -3.49 1.53
CA PHE A 40 -4.03 -4.13 1.32
C PHE A 40 -3.91 -5.32 0.37
N ASN A 41 -3.18 -5.18 -0.74
CA ASN A 41 -2.93 -6.28 -1.67
C ASN A 41 -2.26 -7.45 -0.95
N TYR A 42 -1.23 -7.20 -0.15
CA TYR A 42 -0.60 -8.24 0.66
C TYR A 42 -1.59 -8.90 1.62
N LEU A 43 -2.45 -8.13 2.30
CA LEU A 43 -3.47 -8.68 3.18
C LEU A 43 -4.41 -9.63 2.43
N VAL A 44 -4.90 -9.22 1.26
CA VAL A 44 -5.86 -9.98 0.46
C VAL A 44 -5.24 -11.24 -0.16
N GLU A 45 -4.02 -11.13 -0.69
CA GLU A 45 -3.34 -12.21 -1.42
C GLU A 45 -2.74 -13.25 -0.46
N GLU A 46 -2.08 -12.82 0.61
CA GLU A 46 -1.30 -13.69 1.49
C GLU A 46 -1.73 -13.59 2.96
N GLY A 47 -1.98 -12.37 3.44
CA GLY A 47 -2.18 -12.09 4.86
C GLY A 47 -3.37 -12.83 5.47
N VAL A 48 -4.49 -12.92 4.75
CA VAL A 48 -5.70 -13.63 5.22
C VAL A 48 -5.46 -15.14 5.33
N HIS A 49 -4.71 -15.73 4.40
CA HIS A 49 -4.34 -17.14 4.45
C HIS A 49 -3.47 -17.45 5.68
N LEU A 50 -2.45 -16.62 5.91
CA LEU A 50 -1.55 -16.74 7.07
C LEU A 50 -2.29 -16.50 8.39
N ALA A 51 -3.20 -15.52 8.43
CA ALA A 51 -4.01 -15.24 9.61
C ALA A 51 -4.87 -16.45 9.99
N ALA A 52 -5.52 -17.11 9.03
CA ALA A 52 -6.30 -18.31 9.27
C ALA A 52 -5.45 -19.45 9.86
N GLN A 53 -4.23 -19.66 9.35
CA GLN A 53 -3.31 -20.69 9.86
C GLN A 53 -2.76 -20.39 11.25
N SER A 54 -2.72 -19.12 11.65
CA SER A 54 -2.28 -18.73 12.99
C SER A 54 -3.29 -19.07 14.10
N VAL A 55 -4.53 -19.39 13.73
CA VAL A 55 -5.57 -19.79 14.68
C VAL A 55 -5.25 -21.19 15.23
N PRO A 56 -5.10 -21.34 16.56
CA PRO A 56 -4.84 -22.65 17.16
C PRO A 56 -5.96 -23.65 16.87
N ALA A 57 -5.59 -24.91 16.72
CA ALA A 57 -6.56 -25.98 16.55
C ALA A 57 -7.39 -26.19 17.83
N GLU A 58 -8.70 -26.28 17.68
CA GLU A 58 -9.60 -26.60 18.78
C GLU A 58 -9.77 -28.11 18.88
N LYS A 59 -9.67 -28.62 20.12
CA LYS A 59 -9.73 -30.05 20.41
C LYS A 59 -10.92 -30.35 21.30
N PHE A 60 -11.73 -31.30 20.87
CA PHE A 60 -12.93 -31.72 21.56
C PHE A 60 -12.91 -33.21 21.81
N ARG A 61 -13.60 -33.63 22.87
CA ARG A 61 -13.85 -35.03 23.12
C ARG A 61 -15.34 -35.28 23.05
N LEU A 62 -15.75 -36.20 22.18
CA LEU A 62 -17.14 -36.59 22.04
C LEU A 62 -17.56 -37.47 23.23
N PRO A 63 -18.85 -37.52 23.59
CA PRO A 63 -19.36 -38.43 24.61
C PRO A 63 -19.09 -39.91 24.30
N SER A 64 -18.90 -40.26 23.02
CA SER A 64 -18.47 -41.60 22.56
C SER A 64 -17.04 -41.95 22.98
N GLY A 65 -16.25 -40.99 23.45
CA GLY A 65 -14.85 -41.14 23.82
C GLY A 65 -13.85 -40.78 22.72
N GLU A 66 -14.34 -40.55 21.49
CA GLU A 66 -13.55 -40.11 20.33
C GLU A 66 -13.02 -38.68 20.51
N ALA A 67 -11.88 -38.38 19.89
CA ALA A 67 -11.28 -37.05 19.88
C ALA A 67 -11.41 -36.43 18.48
N VAL A 68 -11.84 -35.16 18.44
CA VAL A 68 -11.98 -34.38 17.20
C VAL A 68 -11.07 -33.17 17.31
N GLU A 69 -10.37 -32.86 16.22
CA GLU A 69 -9.56 -31.66 16.07
C GLU A 69 -10.10 -30.83 14.91
N LEU A 70 -10.42 -29.57 15.18
CA LEU A 70 -10.83 -28.58 14.19
C LEU A 70 -9.69 -27.58 14.00
N ARG A 71 -9.30 -27.35 12.75
CA ARG A 71 -8.34 -26.30 12.40
C ARG A 71 -8.71 -25.64 11.09
N TYR A 72 -8.43 -24.35 10.97
CA TYR A 72 -8.47 -23.67 9.68
C TYR A 72 -7.24 -24.05 8.86
N THR A 73 -7.44 -24.34 7.57
CA THR A 73 -6.34 -24.65 6.64
C THR A 73 -5.91 -23.43 5.81
N GLY A 74 -6.73 -22.39 5.81
CA GLY A 74 -6.53 -21.15 5.08
C GLY A 74 -7.84 -20.37 4.97
N ALA A 75 -7.75 -19.15 4.44
CA ALA A 75 -8.88 -18.32 4.07
C ALA A 75 -8.51 -17.51 2.82
N SER A 76 -9.53 -17.00 2.15
CA SER A 76 -9.40 -16.20 0.92
C SER A 76 -10.59 -15.24 0.82
N LEU A 77 -10.39 -14.09 0.18
CA LEU A 77 -11.45 -13.12 -0.07
C LEU A 77 -11.94 -13.23 -1.52
N ALA A 78 -13.26 -13.29 -1.67
CA ALA A 78 -13.89 -13.19 -2.99
C ALA A 78 -14.04 -11.72 -3.41
N MET A 79 -14.18 -11.50 -4.71
CA MET A 79 -14.52 -10.17 -5.23
C MET A 79 -15.92 -9.77 -4.76
N PRO A 80 -16.16 -8.48 -4.47
CA PRO A 80 -17.49 -8.00 -4.11
C PRO A 80 -18.51 -8.34 -5.20
N THR A 81 -19.65 -8.88 -4.80
CA THR A 81 -20.81 -9.12 -5.66
C THR A 81 -21.93 -8.17 -5.29
N LEU A 82 -22.61 -7.62 -6.29
CA LEU A 82 -23.88 -6.92 -6.06
C LEU A 82 -24.98 -7.97 -5.91
N GLU A 83 -25.59 -8.05 -4.74
CA GLU A 83 -26.83 -8.79 -4.56
C GLU A 83 -27.97 -7.96 -5.15
N THR A 84 -28.62 -8.48 -6.18
CA THR A 84 -29.86 -7.90 -6.71
C THR A 84 -31.03 -8.50 -5.93
N GLU A 85 -31.74 -7.68 -5.15
CA GLU A 85 -33.04 -8.02 -4.54
C GLU A 85 -34.14 -8.21 -5.60
#